data_AF-A0A1H6YS86-F1
#
_entry.id   AF-A0A1H6YS86-F1
#
_cell.length_a   1.000
_cell.length_b   1.000
_cell.length_c   1.000
_cell.angle_alpha   90.00
_cell.angle_beta   90.00
_cell.angle_gamma   90.00
#
_symmetry.space_group_name_H-M   'P 1'
#
loop_
_entity.id
_entity.type
_entity.pdbx_description
1 polymer ?
#
loop_
_entity_poly.entity_id
_entity_poly.type
_entity_poly.pdbx_seq_one_letter_code
_entity_poly.pdbx_strand_id
1 'polypeptide(L)'
;MQFFSLENKDVIKNHRPELFDKYTGLYTHEDNPPEKLHLLTYKDTRIVHTMFPDKKKHNLKAVAKFGKGHVKSTRLFPENHADLIVPYQDQNGGIRYTILIRKYYQEQMERVFIQEHDENGEAEYLILLGERKISDFDSFDHNRMSDFQHRDLIDYERIINQLAEGVESIQIDPSIFRW
;
A
#
# COMPACT_ATOMS: atom_id res chain seq x y z
N MET A 1 32.42 -5.81 -2.72
CA MET A 1 31.68 -6.82 -1.93
C MET A 1 31.28 -7.96 -2.87
N GLN A 2 31.74 -9.19 -2.64
CA GLN A 2 31.56 -10.29 -3.60
C GLN A 2 30.61 -11.35 -3.01
N PHE A 3 29.31 -11.24 -3.33
CA PHE A 3 28.29 -12.20 -2.88
C PHE A 3 28.45 -13.59 -3.49
N PHE A 4 28.95 -13.65 -4.73
CA PHE A 4 29.13 -14.88 -5.49
C PHE A 4 30.50 -15.52 -5.19
N SER A 5 30.65 -16.12 -4.01
CA SER A 5 31.83 -16.89 -3.60
C SER A 5 31.42 -18.27 -3.08
N LEU A 6 32.30 -19.27 -3.20
CA LEU A 6 32.07 -20.60 -2.63
C LEU A 6 31.89 -20.54 -1.11
N GLU A 7 32.59 -19.62 -0.44
CA GLU A 7 32.51 -19.42 1.01
C GLU A 7 31.11 -18.97 1.47
N ASN A 8 30.39 -18.26 0.60
CA ASN A 8 29.04 -17.78 0.89
C ASN A 8 27.95 -18.77 0.46
N LYS A 9 28.29 -19.90 -0.18
CA LYS A 9 27.33 -20.89 -0.70
C LYS A 9 26.77 -21.72 0.45
N ASP A 10 25.50 -21.52 0.76
CA ASP A 10 24.79 -22.19 1.84
C ASP A 10 24.13 -23.48 1.32
N VAL A 11 24.79 -24.60 1.56
CA VAL A 11 24.32 -25.94 1.13
C VAL A 11 23.26 -26.49 2.10
N ILE A 12 23.27 -26.07 3.37
CA ILE A 12 22.44 -26.66 4.43
C ILE A 12 21.04 -26.05 4.44
N LYS A 13 20.91 -24.73 4.21
CA LYS A 13 19.62 -24.02 4.26
C LYS A 13 19.01 -23.77 2.87
N ASN A 14 19.35 -24.61 1.90
CA ASN A 14 18.76 -24.61 0.58
C ASN A 14 17.70 -25.69 0.51
N HIS A 15 16.44 -25.30 0.34
CA HIS A 15 15.32 -26.24 0.26
C HIS A 15 15.18 -26.93 -1.10
N ARG A 16 15.87 -26.43 -2.14
CA ARG A 16 15.88 -26.99 -3.50
C ARG A 16 17.29 -26.98 -4.10
N PRO A 17 18.26 -27.68 -3.49
CA PRO A 17 19.67 -27.69 -3.90
C PRO A 17 19.92 -28.30 -5.27
N GLU A 18 18.95 -29.05 -5.80
CA GLU A 18 18.93 -29.63 -7.13
C GLU A 18 18.62 -28.61 -8.24
N LEU A 19 17.90 -27.53 -7.92
CA LEU A 19 17.51 -26.50 -8.89
C LEU A 19 18.27 -25.18 -8.71
N PHE A 20 18.67 -24.87 -7.47
CA PHE A 20 19.24 -23.57 -7.14
C PHE A 20 20.51 -23.70 -6.32
N ASP A 21 21.39 -22.71 -6.46
CA ASP A 21 22.45 -22.44 -5.51
C ASP A 21 22.07 -21.22 -4.66
N LYS A 22 22.16 -21.38 -3.34
CA LYS A 22 21.88 -20.32 -2.38
C LYS A 22 23.18 -19.74 -1.87
N TYR A 23 23.31 -18.44 -1.92
CA TYR A 23 24.41 -17.69 -1.34
C TYR A 23 23.88 -16.77 -0.25
N THR A 24 24.61 -16.64 0.85
CA THR A 24 24.26 -15.78 1.97
C THR A 24 25.42 -14.84 2.25
N GLY A 25 25.16 -13.54 2.26
CA GLY A 25 26.19 -12.54 2.49
C GLY A 25 25.62 -11.35 3.26
N LEU A 26 26.50 -10.49 3.75
CA LEU A 26 26.13 -9.18 4.29
C LEU A 26 26.15 -8.16 3.16
N TYR A 27 25.30 -7.16 3.21
CA TYR A 27 25.24 -6.01 2.32
C TYR A 27 25.04 -4.74 3.16
N THR A 28 25.81 -3.71 2.89
CA THR A 28 25.66 -2.42 3.56
C THR A 28 25.18 -1.42 2.52
N HIS A 29 23.93 -0.97 2.66
CA HIS A 29 23.43 0.19 1.92
C HIS A 29 23.94 1.45 2.62
N GLU A 30 24.24 2.51 1.86
CA GLU A 30 24.73 3.80 2.37
C GLU A 30 23.92 4.25 3.61
N ASP A 31 24.65 4.64 4.66
CA ASP A 31 24.19 5.04 6.00
C ASP A 31 23.32 4.03 6.78
N ASN A 32 23.15 2.80 6.30
CA ASN A 32 22.42 1.75 6.99
C ASN A 32 23.35 0.71 7.66
N PRO A 33 22.91 0.08 8.76
CA PRO A 33 23.63 -1.05 9.33
C PRO A 33 23.71 -2.22 8.32
N PRO A 34 24.79 -3.03 8.34
CA PRO A 34 24.92 -4.19 7.47
C PRO A 34 23.71 -5.13 7.59
N GLU A 35 23.07 -5.43 6.47
CA GLU A 35 21.95 -6.35 6.37
C GLU A 35 22.37 -7.67 5.74
N LYS A 36 21.83 -8.78 6.23
CA LYS A 36 22.08 -10.09 5.67
C LYS A 36 21.12 -10.34 4.52
N LEU A 37 21.64 -10.65 3.34
CA LEU A 37 20.87 -10.97 2.14
C LEU A 37 21.11 -12.42 1.73
N HIS A 38 20.10 -13.00 1.09
CA HIS A 38 20.17 -14.26 0.38
C HIS A 38 20.05 -14.02 -1.12
N LEU A 39 20.92 -14.69 -1.87
CA LEU A 39 20.92 -14.71 -3.32
C LEU A 39 20.69 -16.15 -3.79
N LEU A 40 19.65 -16.34 -4.59
CA LEU A 40 19.39 -17.60 -5.28
C LEU A 40 19.82 -17.46 -6.74
N THR A 41 20.64 -18.38 -7.22
CA THR A 41 20.97 -18.53 -8.64
C THR A 41 20.51 -19.89 -9.14
N TYR A 42 20.28 -20.03 -10.44
CA TYR A 42 20.06 -21.35 -11.03
C TYR A 42 21.33 -22.19 -10.85
N LYS A 43 21.12 -23.49 -10.61
CA LYS A 43 22.18 -24.45 -10.28
C LYS A 43 23.38 -24.36 -11.21
N ASP A 44 24.57 -24.20 -10.65
CA ASP A 44 25.84 -24.14 -11.37
C ASP A 44 25.90 -23.02 -12.43
N THR A 45 25.04 -22.01 -12.31
CA THR A 45 25.04 -20.82 -13.14
C THR A 45 25.27 -19.56 -12.31
N ARG A 46 25.63 -18.47 -12.99
CA ARG A 46 25.65 -17.12 -12.41
C ARG A 46 24.34 -16.36 -12.66
N ILE A 47 23.30 -17.05 -13.14
CA ILE A 47 22.02 -16.43 -13.46
C ILE A 47 21.22 -16.28 -12.16
N VAL A 48 21.01 -15.03 -11.76
CA VAL A 48 20.23 -14.69 -10.56
C VAL A 48 18.76 -15.04 -10.79
N HIS A 49 18.20 -15.84 -9.90
CA HIS A 49 16.77 -16.09 -9.84
C HIS A 49 16.10 -15.01 -8.99
N THR A 50 16.54 -14.87 -7.74
CA THR A 50 15.98 -13.90 -6.78
C THR A 50 17.02 -13.49 -5.75
N MET A 51 16.97 -12.24 -5.29
CA MET A 51 17.71 -11.75 -4.14
C MET A 51 16.73 -11.18 -3.11
N PHE A 52 16.89 -11.49 -1.83
CA PHE A 52 15.98 -11.05 -0.77
C PHE A 52 16.68 -10.94 0.59
N PRO A 53 16.23 -10.04 1.49
CA PRO A 53 16.78 -9.94 2.83
C PRO A 53 16.42 -11.14 3.72
N ASP A 54 17.35 -11.52 4.61
CA ASP A 54 17.14 -12.55 5.65
C ASP A 54 16.08 -12.10 6.65
N LYS A 55 16.04 -10.79 6.94
CA LYS A 55 15.07 -10.21 7.88
C LYS A 55 13.80 -9.80 7.15
N LYS A 56 12.65 -10.19 7.74
CA LYS A 56 11.32 -9.70 7.35
C LYS A 56 11.08 -8.23 7.72
N LYS A 57 12.11 -7.45 8.10
CA LYS A 57 11.98 -6.05 8.52
C LYS A 57 11.34 -5.19 7.42
N HIS A 58 11.62 -5.53 6.17
CA HIS A 58 11.10 -4.85 4.99
C HIS A 58 9.83 -5.49 4.42
N ASN A 59 9.39 -6.63 4.97
CA ASN A 59 8.12 -7.23 4.58
C ASN A 59 7.01 -6.52 5.36
N LEU A 60 6.36 -5.56 4.71
CA LEU A 60 5.10 -4.99 5.20
C LEU A 60 4.12 -6.15 5.40
N LYS A 61 3.76 -6.43 6.66
CA LYS A 61 2.64 -7.33 6.94
C LYS A 61 1.38 -6.61 6.47
N ALA A 62 0.54 -7.28 5.69
CA ALA A 62 -0.77 -6.75 5.34
C ALA A 62 -1.49 -6.36 6.63
N VAL A 63 -1.73 -5.06 6.80
CA VAL A 63 -2.39 -4.52 8.00
C VAL A 63 -3.89 -4.62 7.81
N ALA A 64 -4.42 -4.33 6.61
CA ALA A 64 -5.85 -4.33 6.33
C ALA A 64 -6.47 -5.75 6.33
N LYS A 65 -7.61 -5.90 7.02
CA LYS A 65 -8.51 -7.07 6.86
C LYS A 65 -9.21 -7.11 5.50
N PHE A 66 -9.19 -6.00 4.78
CA PHE A 66 -9.89 -5.77 3.52
C PHE A 66 -8.88 -5.61 2.37
N GLY A 67 -9.21 -6.17 1.20
CA GLY A 67 -8.40 -6.05 0.00
C GLY A 67 -8.64 -4.74 -0.74
N LYS A 68 -7.59 -4.00 -1.10
CA LYS A 68 -7.71 -2.81 -1.94
C LYS A 68 -8.16 -3.20 -3.35
N GLY A 69 -9.27 -2.62 -3.81
CA GLY A 69 -9.80 -2.80 -5.16
C GLY A 69 -9.21 -1.82 -6.18
N HIS A 70 -9.88 -1.68 -7.31
CA HIS A 70 -9.46 -0.76 -8.38
C HIS A 70 -9.87 0.68 -8.07
N VAL A 71 -8.90 1.59 -8.11
CA VAL A 71 -9.12 3.02 -7.94
C VAL A 71 -9.90 3.57 -9.13
N LYS A 72 -10.93 4.35 -8.85
CA LYS A 72 -11.79 4.98 -9.86
C LYS A 72 -11.90 6.47 -9.60
N SER A 73 -12.04 7.25 -10.66
CA SER A 73 -12.45 8.65 -10.52
C SER A 73 -13.80 8.84 -11.17
N THR A 74 -14.67 9.62 -10.53
CA THR A 74 -15.96 10.01 -11.07
C THR A 74 -16.06 11.53 -11.09
N ARG A 75 -16.73 12.02 -12.14
CA ARG A 75 -17.21 13.39 -12.23
C ARG A 75 -18.73 13.32 -12.31
N LEU A 76 -19.42 13.83 -11.30
CA LEU A 76 -20.87 13.98 -11.34
C LEU A 76 -21.19 15.34 -11.96
N PHE A 77 -21.92 15.32 -13.08
CA PHE A 77 -22.46 16.53 -13.70
C PHE A 77 -23.82 16.84 -13.05
N PRO A 78 -24.11 18.08 -12.61
CA PRO A 78 -23.32 19.30 -12.73
C PRO A 78 -22.12 19.37 -11.75
N GLU A 79 -20.96 19.76 -12.31
CA GLU A 79 -19.58 19.58 -11.81
C GLU A 79 -19.18 20.50 -10.63
N ASN A 80 -19.79 20.33 -9.45
CA ASN A 80 -19.29 21.04 -8.26
C ASN A 80 -18.16 20.29 -7.54
N HIS A 81 -17.99 19.00 -7.84
CA HIS A 81 -16.97 18.17 -7.24
C HIS A 81 -16.46 17.08 -8.18
N ALA A 82 -15.23 16.63 -7.92
CA ALA A 82 -14.67 15.42 -8.50
C ALA A 82 -14.25 14.47 -7.39
N ASP A 83 -14.47 13.18 -7.62
CA ASP A 83 -14.19 12.12 -6.66
C ASP A 83 -13.09 11.20 -7.16
N LEU A 84 -12.24 10.79 -6.24
CA LEU A 84 -11.32 9.66 -6.36
C LEU A 84 -11.70 8.65 -5.30
N ILE A 85 -11.98 7.44 -5.75
CA ILE A 85 -12.59 6.37 -4.97
C ILE A 85 -11.58 5.23 -4.91
N VAL A 86 -11.13 4.90 -3.70
CA VAL A 86 -10.29 3.72 -3.43
C VAL A 86 -11.12 2.72 -2.65
N PRO A 87 -11.70 1.71 -3.30
CA PRO A 87 -12.56 0.73 -2.63
C PRO A 87 -11.73 -0.30 -1.87
N TYR A 88 -12.28 -0.76 -0.74
CA TYR A 88 -11.76 -1.85 0.08
C TYR A 88 -12.83 -2.92 0.23
N GLN A 89 -12.46 -4.13 -0.19
CA GLN A 89 -13.35 -5.28 -0.32
C GLN A 89 -13.13 -6.28 0.80
N ASP A 90 -14.21 -6.93 1.22
CA ASP A 90 -14.14 -8.09 2.10
C ASP A 90 -13.69 -9.36 1.35
N GLN A 91 -13.61 -10.47 2.07
CA GLN A 91 -13.22 -11.78 1.51
C GLN A 91 -14.20 -12.30 0.46
N ASN A 92 -15.43 -11.78 0.45
CA ASN A 92 -16.48 -12.15 -0.50
C ASN A 92 -16.49 -11.23 -1.74
N GLY A 93 -15.61 -10.22 -1.79
CA GLY A 93 -15.51 -9.24 -2.87
C GLY A 93 -16.50 -8.07 -2.75
N GLY A 94 -17.28 -7.99 -1.68
CA GLY A 94 -18.18 -6.87 -1.41
C GLY A 94 -17.41 -5.65 -0.94
N ILE A 95 -17.76 -4.45 -1.43
CA ILE A 95 -17.13 -3.20 -0.97
C ILE A 95 -17.67 -2.89 0.43
N ARG A 96 -16.80 -2.88 1.44
CA ARG A 96 -17.14 -2.54 2.83
C ARG A 96 -16.70 -1.16 3.23
N TYR A 97 -15.56 -0.71 2.69
CA TYR A 97 -15.04 0.63 2.95
C TYR A 97 -14.57 1.28 1.65
N THR A 98 -14.61 2.60 1.62
CA THR A 98 -14.07 3.39 0.52
C THR A 98 -13.29 4.57 1.10
N ILE A 99 -12.05 4.75 0.66
CA ILE A 99 -11.37 6.03 0.84
C ILE A 99 -11.84 6.95 -0.29
N LEU A 100 -12.55 8.01 0.08
CA LEU A 100 -13.10 8.98 -0.85
C LEU A 100 -12.30 10.28 -0.74
N ILE A 101 -11.63 10.67 -1.81
CA ILE A 101 -10.98 11.98 -1.92
C ILE A 101 -11.81 12.82 -2.85
N ARG A 102 -12.40 13.88 -2.31
CA ARG A 102 -13.32 14.77 -3.04
C ARG A 102 -12.72 16.15 -3.16
N LYS A 103 -12.57 16.63 -4.39
CA LYS A 103 -12.26 18.03 -4.69
C LYS A 103 -13.55 18.81 -4.83
N TYR A 104 -13.74 19.84 -4.02
CA TYR A 104 -14.82 20.81 -4.11
C TYR A 104 -14.32 22.06 -4.84
N TYR A 105 -14.75 22.26 -6.09
CA TYR A 105 -14.19 23.31 -6.95
C TYR A 105 -14.58 24.72 -6.52
N GLN A 106 -15.80 24.91 -6.03
CA GLN A 106 -16.26 26.21 -5.54
C GLN A 106 -15.56 26.63 -4.24
N GLU A 107 -15.35 25.69 -3.34
CA GLU A 107 -14.69 25.93 -2.04
C GLU A 107 -13.16 25.97 -2.17
N GLN A 108 -12.61 25.49 -3.28
CA GLN A 108 -11.16 25.30 -3.48
C GLN A 108 -10.54 24.40 -2.41
N MET A 109 -11.28 23.35 -2.05
CA MET A 109 -10.96 22.44 -0.95
C MET A 109 -10.93 20.99 -1.44
N GLU A 110 -9.93 20.24 -1.00
CA GLU A 110 -9.91 18.78 -1.11
C GLU A 110 -10.20 18.20 0.28
N ARG A 111 -11.19 17.32 0.36
CA ARG A 111 -11.54 16.59 1.59
C ARG A 111 -11.31 15.11 1.38
N VAL A 112 -10.80 14.46 2.41
CA VAL A 112 -10.60 13.01 2.44
C VAL A 112 -11.56 12.41 3.45
N PHE A 113 -12.29 11.39 3.03
CA PHE A 113 -13.23 10.67 3.85
C PHE A 113 -12.90 9.18 3.85
N ILE A 114 -13.28 8.49 4.92
CA ILE A 114 -13.58 7.06 4.87
C ILE A 114 -15.09 6.90 4.89
N GLN A 115 -15.60 6.15 3.93
CA GLN A 115 -17.00 5.79 3.82
C GLN A 115 -17.15 4.30 4.13
N GLU A 116 -18.06 3.97 5.04
CA GLU A 116 -18.47 2.59 5.33
C GLU A 116 -19.71 2.26 4.51
N HIS A 117 -19.77 1.02 4.03
CA HIS A 117 -20.84 0.53 3.19
C HIS A 117 -21.55 -0.65 3.84
N ASP A 118 -22.88 -0.68 3.67
CA ASP A 118 -23.72 -1.78 4.11
C ASP A 118 -23.49 -3.05 3.26
N GLU A 119 -24.26 -4.12 3.53
CA GLU A 119 -24.16 -5.37 2.76
C GLU A 119 -24.58 -5.23 1.29
N ASN A 120 -25.30 -4.17 0.94
CA ASN A 120 -25.75 -3.86 -0.41
C ASN A 120 -24.76 -2.96 -1.17
N GLY A 121 -23.72 -2.45 -0.50
CA GLY A 121 -22.75 -1.51 -1.06
C GLY A 121 -23.18 -0.04 -0.97
N GLU A 122 -24.26 0.26 -0.27
CA GLU A 122 -24.75 1.63 -0.04
C GLU A 122 -23.99 2.29 1.12
N ALA A 123 -23.80 3.61 1.04
CA ALA A 123 -23.10 4.38 2.05
C ALA A 123 -23.89 4.46 3.36
N GLU A 124 -23.36 3.91 4.46
CA GLU A 124 -24.01 4.00 5.78
C GLU A 124 -23.38 5.10 6.64
N TYR A 125 -22.04 5.15 6.69
CA TYR A 125 -21.31 6.13 7.48
C TYR A 125 -20.24 6.84 6.65
N LEU A 126 -20.01 8.12 6.94
CA LEU A 126 -18.99 8.94 6.32
C LEU A 126 -18.20 9.69 7.39
N ILE A 127 -16.89 9.46 7.42
CA ILE A 127 -15.99 10.06 8.40
C ILE A 127 -15.02 10.97 7.66
N LEU A 128 -15.05 12.26 7.98
CA LEU A 128 -14.07 13.23 7.49
C LEU A 128 -12.74 12.98 8.19
N LEU A 129 -11.73 12.63 7.41
CA LEU A 129 -10.38 12.43 7.90
C LEU A 129 -9.61 13.74 7.94
N GLY A 130 -9.73 14.55 6.88
CA GLY A 130 -9.01 15.80 6.79
C GLY A 130 -9.37 16.60 5.56
N GLU A 131 -8.92 17.84 5.55
CA GLU A 131 -9.18 18.77 4.47
C GLU A 131 -7.96 19.65 4.20
N ARG A 132 -7.78 20.05 2.93
CA ARG A 132 -6.73 20.99 2.54
C ARG A 132 -7.23 21.92 1.45
N LYS A 133 -6.67 23.14 1.43
CA LYS A 133 -6.85 24.06 0.31
C LYS A 133 -6.05 23.57 -0.89
N ILE A 134 -6.67 23.63 -2.06
CA ILE A 134 -6.04 23.30 -3.33
C ILE A 134 -6.03 24.54 -4.22
N SER A 135 -4.87 24.83 -4.81
CA SER A 135 -4.74 25.84 -5.87
C SER A 135 -4.92 25.24 -7.26
N ASP A 136 -4.86 23.91 -7.36
CA ASP A 136 -5.00 23.14 -8.59
C ASP A 136 -6.42 22.57 -8.70
N PHE A 137 -7.16 23.08 -9.67
CA PHE A 137 -8.56 22.77 -9.94
C PHE A 137 -8.74 21.67 -10.97
N ASP A 138 -7.66 21.08 -11.46
CA ASP A 138 -7.78 19.97 -12.39
C ASP A 138 -8.40 18.75 -11.70
N SER A 139 -9.15 17.97 -12.49
CA SER A 139 -9.65 16.67 -12.04
C SER A 139 -8.50 15.74 -11.66
N PHE A 140 -8.83 14.65 -10.98
CA PHE A 140 -7.88 13.55 -10.82
C PHE A 140 -7.47 13.02 -12.19
N ASP A 141 -6.19 13.19 -12.52
CA ASP A 141 -5.60 12.70 -13.75
C ASP A 141 -5.20 11.23 -13.61
N HIS A 142 -4.76 10.63 -14.72
CA HIS A 142 -4.31 9.24 -14.72
C HIS A 142 -3.11 8.99 -13.80
N ASN A 143 -2.19 9.96 -13.68
CA ASN A 143 -1.03 9.82 -12.80
C ASN A 143 -1.47 9.70 -11.36
N ARG A 144 -2.37 10.59 -10.92
CA ARG A 144 -2.88 10.55 -9.55
C ARG A 144 -3.71 9.31 -9.25
N MET A 145 -4.50 8.83 -10.21
CA MET A 145 -5.17 7.53 -10.06
C MET A 145 -4.16 6.39 -9.90
N SER A 146 -3.10 6.37 -10.71
CA SER A 146 -2.02 5.38 -10.66
C SER A 146 -1.28 5.44 -9.32
N ASP A 147 -1.02 6.65 -8.82
CA ASP A 147 -0.38 6.85 -7.51
C ASP A 147 -1.21 6.18 -6.42
N PHE A 148 -2.50 6.48 -6.29
CA PHE A 148 -3.34 5.82 -5.28
C PHE A 148 -3.51 4.30 -5.51
N GLN A 149 -3.46 3.85 -6.76
CA GLN A 149 -3.51 2.42 -7.09
C GLN A 149 -2.30 1.66 -6.53
N HIS A 150 -1.12 2.27 -6.53
CA HIS A 150 0.14 1.58 -6.16
C HIS A 150 0.77 2.05 -4.86
N ARG A 151 0.33 3.19 -4.30
CA ARG A 151 0.85 3.74 -3.06
C ARG A 151 0.47 2.86 -1.86
N ASP A 152 1.34 2.92 -0.85
CA ASP A 152 1.08 2.45 0.49
C ASP A 152 0.04 3.35 1.18
N LEU A 153 -1.07 2.75 1.62
CA LEU A 153 -2.18 3.43 2.27
C LEU A 153 -2.35 2.95 3.72
N ILE A 154 -1.28 2.44 4.33
CA ILE A 154 -1.29 1.83 5.67
C ILE A 154 -1.97 2.67 6.75
N ASP A 155 -1.85 4.00 6.69
CA ASP A 155 -2.45 4.89 7.68
C ASP A 155 -3.98 4.90 7.57
N TYR A 156 -4.51 4.89 6.35
CA TYR A 156 -5.94 4.73 6.11
C TYR A 156 -6.41 3.33 6.47
N GLU A 157 -5.63 2.31 6.14
CA GLU A 157 -5.95 0.91 6.44
C GLU A 157 -6.03 0.65 7.95
N ARG A 158 -5.19 1.30 8.74
CA ARG A 158 -5.29 1.27 10.21
C ARG A 158 -6.60 1.85 10.70
N ILE A 159 -7.03 2.97 10.14
CA ILE A 159 -8.32 3.60 10.50
C ILE A 159 -9.48 2.69 10.10
N ILE A 160 -9.46 2.13 8.89
CA ILE A 160 -10.47 1.17 8.41
C ILE A 160 -10.57 -0.03 9.37
N ASN A 161 -9.43 -0.58 9.81
CA ASN A 161 -9.45 -1.70 10.75
C ASN A 161 -10.02 -1.33 12.12
N GLN A 162 -9.73 -0.12 12.61
CA GLN A 162 -10.29 0.38 13.88
C GLN A 162 -11.81 0.54 13.78
N LEU A 163 -12.32 1.03 12.64
CA LEU A 163 -13.76 1.10 12.37
C LEU A 163 -14.40 -0.28 12.35
N ALA A 164 -13.77 -1.24 11.66
CA ALA A 164 -14.25 -2.62 11.62
C ALA A 164 -14.21 -3.33 12.98
N GLU A 165 -13.47 -2.81 13.95
CA GLU A 165 -13.42 -3.31 15.34
C GLU A 165 -14.41 -2.60 16.27
N GLY A 166 -15.19 -1.64 15.76
CA GLY A 166 -16.20 -0.90 16.53
C GLY A 166 -15.60 0.16 17.47
N VAL A 167 -14.41 0.68 17.17
CA VAL A 167 -13.76 1.71 18.00
C VAL A 167 -14.48 3.06 17.80
N GLU A 168 -15.19 3.52 18.84
CA GLU A 168 -16.00 4.75 18.81
C GLU A 168 -15.19 6.06 18.72
N SER A 169 -13.87 6.02 18.99
CA SER A 169 -13.01 7.20 18.94
C SER A 169 -11.70 6.91 18.21
N ILE A 170 -11.55 7.50 17.02
CA ILE A 170 -10.35 7.35 16.20
C ILE A 170 -9.55 8.64 16.28
N GLN A 171 -8.33 8.55 16.79
CA GLN A 171 -7.36 9.64 16.71
C GLN A 171 -6.80 9.68 15.29
N ILE A 172 -7.22 10.68 14.53
CA ILE A 172 -6.72 10.91 13.18
C ILE A 172 -5.42 11.69 13.29
N ASP A 173 -4.31 11.12 12.83
CA ASP A 173 -3.04 11.85 12.73
C ASP A 173 -3.11 12.86 11.56
N PRO A 174 -2.94 14.17 11.81
CA PRO A 174 -2.91 15.17 10.74
C PRO A 174 -1.78 14.96 9.72
N SER A 175 -0.74 14.20 10.07
CA SER A 175 0.40 13.92 9.18
C SER A 175 0.03 13.05 7.98
N ILE A 176 -1.06 12.28 8.10
CA ILE A 176 -1.58 11.42 7.04
C ILE A 176 -1.82 12.26 5.78
N PHE A 177 -2.26 13.52 5.89
CA PHE A 177 -2.61 14.37 4.74
C PHE A 177 -1.43 15.08 4.06
N ARG A 178 -0.18 14.76 4.41
CA ARG A 178 1.01 15.34 3.76
C ARG A 178 1.36 14.57 2.49
N TRP A 179 0.71 14.96 1.38
CA TRP A 179 0.99 14.46 0.02
C TRP A 179 1.43 15.58 -0.90
#